data_AF-A0A836CHA0-F1
#
_entry.id   AF-A0A836CHA0-F1
#
_cell.length_a   1.000
_cell.length_b   1.000
_cell.length_c   1.000
_cell.angle_alpha   90.00
_cell.angle_beta   90.00
_cell.angle_gamma   90.00
#
_symmetry.space_group_name_H-M   'P 1'
#
loop_
_entity.id
_entity.type
_entity.pdbx_description
1 polymer ?
#
loop_
_entity_poly.entity_id
_entity_poly.type
_entity_poly.pdbx_seq_one_letter_code
_entity_poly.pdbx_strand_id
1 'polypeptide(L)'
;MARHSDIRRAGETLGGEYYYGGVLQSIYKRTPLGGARQVRHRDLRRRELLRSASGAVESLGGEYSPGLTHATTHLLSRAAAGDMYAIATSRPAAIAIATPDWALRCAAARARLPAADFALPPFAGVHACCSGPPAARRAAVKC
;
A
#
# COMPACT_ATOMS: atom_id res chain seq x y z
N MET A 1 -15.04 20.06 36.34
CA MET A 1 -15.48 18.77 35.75
C MET A 1 -16.27 19.06 34.48
N ALA A 2 -15.61 19.01 33.33
CA ALA A 2 -16.18 19.40 32.04
C ALA A 2 -16.21 18.21 31.07
N ARG A 3 -17.45 17.74 30.85
CA ARG A 3 -18.10 17.17 29.67
C ARG A 3 -17.31 16.37 28.63
N HIS A 4 -17.81 15.14 28.51
CA HIS A 4 -17.80 14.24 27.38
C HIS A 4 -18.45 14.89 26.15
N SER A 5 -17.65 15.29 25.16
CA SER A 5 -18.02 15.47 23.75
C SER A 5 -16.84 16.10 23.03
N ASP A 6 -16.20 15.40 22.08
CA ASP A 6 -15.87 16.09 20.85
C ASP A 6 -15.88 15.14 19.65
N ILE A 7 -16.79 15.52 18.77
CA ILE A 7 -17.26 14.86 17.57
C ILE A 7 -16.27 15.15 16.43
N ARG A 8 -15.90 14.07 15.73
CA ARG A 8 -15.64 13.99 14.29
C ARG A 8 -15.40 15.33 13.59
N ARG A 9 -14.13 15.68 13.36
CA ARG A 9 -13.79 16.59 12.26
C ARG A 9 -13.45 15.77 11.02
N ALA A 10 -14.29 15.98 10.02
CA ALA A 10 -14.26 15.41 8.70
C ALA A 10 -12.90 15.58 8.03
N GLY A 11 -12.51 14.58 7.24
CA GLY A 11 -11.33 14.60 6.40
C GLY A 11 -11.35 15.79 5.45
N GLU A 12 -10.46 16.74 5.70
CA GLU A 12 -10.05 17.73 4.72
C GLU A 12 -9.09 17.05 3.74
N THR A 13 -9.63 16.66 2.60
CA THR A 13 -8.87 16.33 1.40
C THR A 13 -8.05 17.55 0.99
N LEU A 14 -6.73 17.49 1.15
CA LEU A 14 -5.86 18.53 0.64
C LEU A 14 -6.01 18.61 -0.89
N GLY A 15 -6.44 19.78 -1.35
CA GLY A 15 -6.40 20.17 -2.75
C GLY A 15 -4.95 20.26 -3.21
N GLY A 16 -4.61 19.46 -4.21
CA GLY A 16 -3.27 19.38 -4.79
C GLY A 16 -3.19 18.10 -5.61
N GLU A 17 -3.61 18.20 -6.87
CA GLU A 17 -3.41 17.23 -7.96
C GLU A 17 -3.21 15.76 -7.53
N TYR A 18 -4.33 15.05 -7.39
CA TYR A 18 -4.39 13.62 -7.12
C TYR A 18 -3.79 12.82 -8.28
N TYR A 19 -2.48 12.58 -8.23
CA TYR A 19 -1.83 11.62 -9.11
C TYR A 19 -2.04 10.20 -8.58
N TYR A 20 -2.62 9.37 -9.44
CA TYR A 20 -3.10 8.01 -9.17
C TYR A 20 -1.98 7.03 -8.88
N GLY A 21 -1.56 6.95 -7.61
CA GLY A 21 -0.70 5.90 -7.07
C GLY A 21 -1.45 4.68 -6.55
N GLY A 22 -2.56 4.31 -7.18
CA GLY A 22 -3.36 3.13 -6.86
C GLY A 22 -4.30 2.84 -8.02
N VAL A 23 -4.08 1.75 -8.75
CA VAL A 23 -4.93 1.40 -9.90
C VAL A 23 -6.31 0.95 -9.40
N LEU A 24 -7.18 1.95 -9.20
CA LEU A 24 -8.64 1.91 -9.25
C LEU A 24 -9.16 3.04 -10.16
N GLN A 25 -8.47 3.27 -11.28
CA GLN A 25 -8.97 4.04 -12.43
C GLN A 25 -9.10 3.11 -13.65
N SER A 26 -10.03 2.15 -13.61
CA SER A 26 -10.56 1.51 -14.84
C SER A 26 -11.78 0.63 -14.61
N ILE A 27 -12.72 1.06 -13.77
CA ILE A 27 -14.11 0.59 -13.81
C ILE A 27 -14.91 1.86 -13.53
N TYR A 28 -15.01 2.83 -14.43
CA TYR A 28 -16.21 3.03 -15.24
C TYR A 28 -15.97 4.20 -16.24
N LYS A 29 -15.03 4.08 -17.18
CA LYS A 29 -15.30 4.69 -18.50
C LYS A 29 -16.09 3.66 -19.27
N ARG A 30 -17.38 3.94 -19.48
CA ARG A 30 -18.24 3.21 -20.41
C ARG A 30 -17.53 3.18 -21.77
N THR A 31 -16.88 2.08 -22.10
CA THR A 31 -16.54 1.75 -23.48
C THR A 31 -17.58 0.72 -23.94
N PRO A 32 -18.31 0.99 -25.03
CA PRO A 32 -19.24 0.03 -25.59
C PRO A 32 -18.50 -1.22 -26.05
N LEU A 33 -19.06 -2.38 -25.73
CA LEU A 33 -18.98 -3.68 -26.41
C LEU A 33 -17.72 -3.97 -27.26
N GLY A 34 -16.86 -4.86 -26.76
CA GLY A 34 -15.94 -5.65 -27.59
C GLY A 34 -14.56 -5.89 -26.99
N GLY A 35 -14.39 -6.98 -26.23
CA GLY A 35 -13.07 -7.52 -25.89
C GLY A 35 -12.84 -7.74 -24.40
N ALA A 36 -13.12 -8.95 -23.92
CA ALA A 36 -12.78 -9.38 -22.57
C ALA A 36 -11.25 -9.39 -22.40
N ARG A 37 -10.71 -8.39 -21.68
CA ARG A 37 -9.28 -8.33 -21.36
C ARG A 37 -9.00 -9.28 -20.19
N GLN A 38 -8.29 -10.36 -20.46
CA GLN A 38 -7.95 -11.40 -19.50
C GLN A 38 -7.14 -10.83 -18.32
N VAL A 39 -7.73 -10.86 -17.12
CA VAL A 39 -7.05 -10.45 -15.88
C VAL A 39 -6.01 -11.51 -15.52
N ARG A 40 -4.74 -11.10 -15.32
CA ARG A 40 -3.67 -12.04 -14.96
C ARG A 40 -3.89 -12.56 -13.55
N HIS A 41 -3.68 -13.86 -13.34
CA HIS A 41 -3.86 -14.53 -12.04
C HIS A 41 -3.03 -13.89 -10.89
N ARG A 42 -1.86 -13.31 -11.19
CA ARG A 42 -1.03 -12.58 -10.21
C ARG A 42 -1.75 -11.35 -9.63
N ASP A 43 -2.58 -10.69 -10.42
CA ASP A 43 -3.34 -9.51 -9.99
C ASP A 43 -4.51 -9.91 -9.09
N LEU A 44 -5.14 -11.05 -9.36
CA LEU A 44 -6.22 -11.59 -8.52
C LEU A 44 -5.72 -11.96 -7.13
N ARG A 45 -4.58 -12.66 -7.02
CA ARG A 45 -3.97 -12.99 -5.72
C ARG A 45 -3.57 -11.75 -4.93
N ARG A 46 -3.05 -10.72 -5.61
CA ARG A 46 -2.72 -9.45 -4.97
C ARG A 46 -3.96 -8.77 -4.41
N ARG A 47 -5.05 -8.72 -5.18
CA ARG A 47 -6.32 -8.12 -4.76
C ARG A 47 -6.92 -8.84 -3.57
N GLU A 48 -6.92 -10.18 -3.60
CA GLU A 48 -7.48 -10.97 -2.52
C GLU A 48 -6.71 -10.76 -1.22
N LEU A 49 -5.38 -10.79 -1.27
CA LEU A 49 -4.55 -10.54 -0.09
C LEU A 49 -4.79 -9.16 0.53
N LEU A 50 -4.93 -8.12 -0.29
CA LEU A 50 -5.23 -6.77 0.21
C LEU A 50 -6.64 -6.68 0.82
N ARG A 51 -7.62 -7.37 0.22
CA ARG A 51 -8.98 -7.49 0.78
C ARG A 51 -8.96 -8.20 2.13
N SER A 52 -8.22 -9.30 2.25
CA SER A 52 -8.11 -10.02 3.52
C SER A 52 -7.41 -9.15 4.58
N ALA A 53 -6.36 -8.42 4.19
CA ALA A 53 -5.63 -7.53 5.10
C ALA A 53 -6.49 -6.34 5.56
N SER A 54 -7.29 -5.72 4.68
CA SER A 54 -8.20 -4.65 5.09
C SER A 54 -9.27 -5.16 6.08
N GLY A 55 -9.86 -6.32 5.81
CA GLY A 55 -10.81 -6.96 6.73
C GLY A 55 -10.17 -7.30 8.09
N ALA A 56 -8.89 -7.70 8.09
CA ALA A 56 -8.14 -7.94 9.32
C ALA A 56 -7.94 -6.64 10.13
N VAL A 57 -7.59 -5.53 9.47
CA VAL A 57 -7.47 -4.20 10.11
C VAL A 57 -8.80 -3.78 10.74
N GLU A 58 -9.90 -3.86 10.00
CA GLU A 58 -11.24 -3.50 10.48
C GLU A 58 -11.69 -4.39 11.65
N SER A 59 -11.41 -5.70 11.60
CA SER A 59 -11.75 -6.65 12.68
C SER A 59 -11.04 -6.36 14.01
N LEU A 60 -9.93 -5.62 13.96
CA LEU A 60 -9.17 -5.14 15.12
C LEU A 60 -9.55 -3.71 15.53
N GLY A 61 -10.55 -3.11 14.89
CA GLY A 61 -11.00 -1.74 15.13
C GLY A 61 -10.14 -0.66 14.46
N GLY A 62 -9.26 -1.04 13.53
CA GLY A 62 -8.50 -0.10 12.71
C GLY A 62 -9.32 0.42 11.52
N GLU A 63 -8.85 1.51 10.92
CA GLU A 63 -9.42 2.08 9.70
C GLU A 63 -8.52 1.77 8.50
N TYR A 64 -9.10 1.26 7.42
CA TYR A 64 -8.40 1.02 6.17
C TYR A 64 -8.79 2.07 5.13
N SER A 65 -7.79 2.71 4.53
CA SER A 65 -7.97 3.62 3.40
C SER A 65 -7.20 3.11 2.18
N PRO A 66 -7.79 3.16 0.97
CA PRO A 66 -7.10 2.77 -0.27
C PRO A 66 -5.98 3.75 -0.69
N GLY A 67 -5.86 4.89 -0.01
CA GLY A 67 -4.81 5.89 -0.24
C GLY A 67 -4.26 6.47 1.05
N LEU A 68 -3.12 7.17 0.96
CA LEU A 68 -2.49 7.81 2.11
C LEU A 68 -3.23 9.09 2.53
N THR A 69 -3.80 9.07 3.71
CA THR A 69 -4.38 10.25 4.39
C THR A 69 -3.40 10.84 5.40
N HIS A 70 -3.76 11.95 6.05
CA HIS A 70 -3.00 12.49 7.19
C HIS A 70 -3.08 11.60 8.43
N ALA A 71 -4.17 10.84 8.59
CA ALA A 71 -4.34 9.91 9.69
C ALA A 71 -3.65 8.55 9.45
N THR A 72 -3.05 8.34 8.28
CA THR A 72 -2.41 7.06 7.95
C THR A 72 -1.17 6.83 8.80
N THR A 73 -1.18 5.77 9.60
CA THR A 73 -0.06 5.37 10.47
C THR A 73 0.81 4.27 9.86
N HIS A 74 0.23 3.41 9.02
CA HIS A 74 0.91 2.29 8.39
C HIS A 74 0.55 2.19 6.91
N LEU A 75 1.55 1.98 6.05
CA LEU A 75 1.37 1.63 4.65
C LEU A 75 1.55 0.12 4.49
N LEU A 76 0.51 -0.56 4.00
CA LEU A 76 0.59 -1.97 3.62
C LEU A 76 1.01 -2.09 2.16
N SER A 77 2.25 -2.52 1.91
CA SER A 77 2.78 -2.70 0.56
C SER A 77 3.54 -4.00 0.41
N ARG A 78 3.55 -4.54 -0.82
CA ARG A 78 4.37 -5.69 -1.23
C ARG A 78 5.57 -5.31 -2.08
N ALA A 79 5.67 -4.04 -2.44
CA ALA A 79 6.73 -3.53 -3.27
C ALA A 79 7.31 -2.26 -2.66
N ALA A 80 8.63 -2.17 -2.67
CA ALA A 80 9.39 -0.98 -2.30
C ALA A 80 9.40 0.02 -3.47
N ALA A 81 8.22 0.31 -4.02
CA ALA A 81 8.02 1.14 -5.20
C ALA A 81 6.61 1.72 -5.26
N GLY A 82 6.45 2.74 -6.10
CA GLY A 82 5.19 3.45 -6.34
C GLY A 82 5.02 4.68 -5.46
N ASP A 83 4.06 5.51 -5.84
CA ASP A 83 3.92 6.87 -5.28
C ASP A 83 3.60 6.84 -3.79
N MET A 84 2.74 5.93 -3.33
CA MET A 84 2.44 5.79 -1.91
C MET A 84 3.68 5.37 -1.11
N TYR A 85 4.53 4.50 -1.66
CA TYR A 85 5.78 4.14 -0.99
C TYR A 85 6.71 5.35 -0.91
N ALA A 86 6.89 6.08 -2.03
CA ALA A 86 7.72 7.28 -2.07
C ALA A 86 7.24 8.36 -1.09
N ILE A 87 5.93 8.64 -1.05
CA ILE A 87 5.31 9.59 -0.12
C ILE A 87 5.48 9.12 1.33
N ALA A 88 5.24 7.85 1.62
CA ALA A 88 5.41 7.31 2.98
C ALA A 88 6.86 7.42 3.46
N THR A 89 7.84 7.24 2.57
CA THR A 89 9.26 7.39 2.90
C THR A 89 9.74 8.84 2.99
N SER A 90 9.08 9.78 2.31
CA SER A 90 9.51 11.19 2.27
C SER A 90 8.83 12.07 3.33
N ARG A 91 7.76 11.57 3.98
CA ARG A 91 7.04 12.32 5.02
C ARG A 91 7.90 12.48 6.28
N PRO A 92 7.91 13.68 6.91
CA PRO A 92 8.59 13.89 8.19
C PRO A 92 7.96 13.07 9.34
N ALA A 93 6.64 12.88 9.28
CA ALA A 93 5.94 11.98 10.18
C ALA A 93 6.17 10.54 9.74
N ALA A 94 6.74 9.73 10.63
CA ALA A 94 7.10 8.35 10.33
C ALA A 94 5.85 7.49 10.05
N ILE A 95 5.60 7.19 8.78
CA ILE A 95 4.64 6.14 8.38
C ILE A 95 5.39 4.81 8.36
N ALA A 96 4.92 3.85 9.15
CA ALA A 96 5.51 2.52 9.17
C ALA A 96 5.11 1.76 7.89
N ILE A 97 6.09 1.21 7.17
CA ILE A 97 5.83 0.43 5.95
C ILE A 97 5.93 -1.06 6.31
N ALA A 98 4.86 -1.81 6.06
CA ALA A 98 4.78 -3.24 6.35
C ALA A 98 4.13 -4.01 5.20
N THR A 99 4.35 -5.32 5.18
CA THR A 99 3.64 -6.22 4.26
C THR A 99 2.19 -6.45 4.70
N PRO A 100 1.26 -6.82 3.78
CA PRO A 100 -0.11 -7.18 4.15
C PRO A 100 -0.19 -8.32 5.18
N ASP A 101 0.81 -9.19 5.21
CA ASP A 101 0.92 -10.28 6.18
C ASP A 101 0.97 -9.78 7.63
N TRP A 102 1.49 -8.56 7.87
CA TRP A 102 1.47 -7.95 9.21
C TRP A 102 0.04 -7.82 9.75
N ALA A 103 -0.91 -7.32 8.95
CA ALA A 103 -2.29 -7.16 9.37
C ALA A 103 -2.94 -8.52 9.67
N LEU A 104 -2.68 -9.52 8.82
CA LEU A 104 -3.17 -10.88 9.02
C LEU A 104 -2.60 -11.50 10.30
N ARG A 105 -1.31 -11.30 10.58
CA ARG A 105 -0.65 -11.79 11.79
C ARG A 105 -1.13 -11.07 13.04
N CYS A 106 -1.39 -9.77 12.97
CA CYS A 106 -2.01 -9.04 14.07
C CYS A 106 -3.41 -9.59 14.38
N ALA A 107 -4.20 -9.90 13.35
CA ALA A 107 -5.54 -10.47 13.54
C ALA A 107 -5.48 -11.87 14.17
N ALA A 108 -4.55 -12.72 13.70
CA ALA A 108 -4.32 -14.04 14.27
C ALA A 108 -3.85 -13.97 15.73
N ALA A 109 -2.95 -13.03 16.05
CA ALA A 109 -2.43 -12.83 17.41
C ALA A 109 -3.39 -12.05 18.32
N ARG A 110 -4.49 -11.48 17.77
CA ARG A 110 -5.39 -10.54 18.46
C ARG A 110 -4.65 -9.38 19.14
N ALA A 111 -3.52 -8.98 18.57
CA ALA A 111 -2.64 -7.95 19.12
C ALA A 111 -1.89 -7.23 18.00
N ARG A 112 -1.50 -5.98 18.24
CA ARG A 112 -0.66 -5.22 17.31
C ARG A 112 0.79 -5.67 17.44
N LEU A 113 1.30 -6.34 16.41
CA LEU A 113 2.70 -6.73 16.32
C LEU A 113 3.57 -5.55 15.85
N PRO A 114 4.89 -5.55 16.12
CA PRO A 114 5.80 -4.56 15.58
C PRO A 114 5.82 -4.61 14.04
N ALA A 115 5.55 -3.47 13.39
CA ALA A 115 5.52 -3.40 11.94
C ALA A 115 6.90 -3.64 11.29
N ALA A 116 7.98 -3.34 12.01
CA ALA A 116 9.36 -3.52 11.55
C ALA A 116 9.70 -5.00 11.25
N ASP A 117 9.10 -5.94 11.98
CA ASP A 117 9.29 -7.39 11.76
C ASP A 117 8.73 -7.85 10.41
N PHE A 118 7.90 -7.02 9.78
CA PHE A 118 7.24 -7.25 8.51
C PHE A 118 7.61 -6.20 7.47
N ALA A 119 8.73 -5.49 7.69
CA ALA A 119 9.24 -4.49 6.77
C ALA A 119 9.57 -5.11 5.41
N LEU A 120 9.46 -4.29 4.37
CA LEU A 120 9.84 -4.71 3.03
C LEU A 120 11.36 -4.83 2.91
N PRO A 121 11.88 -5.94 2.35
CA PRO A 121 13.27 -6.00 1.93
C PRO A 121 13.62 -4.85 0.97
N PRO A 122 14.89 -4.42 0.95
CA PRO A 122 15.37 -3.51 -0.09
C PRO A 122 14.99 -4.04 -1.49
N PHE A 123 14.38 -3.18 -2.30
CA PHE A 123 13.93 -3.50 -3.67
C PHE A 123 12.87 -4.61 -3.79
N ALA A 124 12.14 -4.94 -2.71
CA ALA A 124 11.04 -5.90 -2.78
C ALA A 124 10.07 -5.53 -3.91
N GLY A 125 9.73 -6.50 -4.76
CA GLY A 125 8.80 -6.28 -5.88
C GLY A 125 9.28 -5.32 -6.97
N VAL A 126 10.54 -4.86 -6.93
CA VAL A 126 11.15 -4.05 -7.97
C VAL A 126 11.82 -4.97 -8.99
N HIS A 127 11.56 -4.73 -10.27
CA HIS A 127 12.27 -5.38 -11.37
C HIS A 127 13.23 -4.36 -11.97
N ALA A 128 14.54 -4.58 -11.81
CA ALA A 128 15.57 -3.74 -12.39
C ALA A 128 16.10 -4.39 -13.68
N CYS A 129 16.18 -3.60 -14.76
CA CYS A 129 16.85 -4.01 -15.99
C CYS A 129 18.11 -3.17 -16.15
N CYS A 130 19.26 -3.81 -16.36
CA CYS A 130 20.52 -3.10 -16.58
C CYS A 130 20.81 -2.95 -18.09
N SER A 131 20.50 -1.80 -18.67
CA SER A 131 20.99 -1.41 -20.01
C SER A 131 22.08 -0.35 -19.88
N GLY A 132 23.24 -0.58 -20.51
CA GLY A 132 24.32 0.43 -20.61
C GLY A 132 25.50 0.39 -19.61
N PRO A 133 25.49 -0.28 -18.44
CA PRO A 133 26.71 -0.33 -17.61
C PRO A 133 27.77 -1.28 -18.22
N PRO A 134 29.08 -0.94 -18.12
CA PRO A 134 30.16 -1.83 -18.52
C PRO A 134 30.06 -3.19 -17.83
N ALA A 135 30.50 -4.27 -18.49
CA ALA A 135 30.33 -5.64 -18.03
C ALA A 135 30.73 -5.87 -16.55
N ALA A 136 31.80 -5.20 -16.09
CA ALA A 136 32.26 -5.26 -14.70
C ALA A 136 31.23 -4.77 -13.65
N ARG A 137 30.40 -3.77 -13.99
CA ARG A 137 29.34 -3.27 -13.11
C ARG A 137 28.05 -4.09 -13.17
N ARG A 138 27.83 -4.86 -14.26
CA ARG A 138 26.70 -5.79 -14.35
C ARG A 138 26.84 -6.98 -13.39
N ALA A 139 28.07 -7.46 -13.16
CA ALA A 139 28.31 -8.58 -12.24
C ALA A 139 27.89 -8.29 -10.78
N ALA A 140 27.90 -7.02 -10.37
CA ALA A 140 27.48 -6.59 -9.04
C ALA A 140 25.94 -6.51 -8.89
N VAL A 141 25.19 -6.49 -10.00
CA VAL A 141 23.73 -6.46 -10.01
C VAL A 141 23.22 -7.78 -10.59
N LYS A 142 22.89 -8.73 -9.70
CA LYS A 142 22.20 -9.96 -10.12
C LYS A 142 20.76 -9.59 -10.51
N CYS A 143 20.57 -9.35 -11.80
CA CYS A 143 19.27 -9.09 -12.43
C CYS A 143 18.44 -10.38 -12.50
#